data_AF-A0A9E4YT50-F1
#
_entry.id   AF-A0A9E4YT50-F1
#
_cell.length_a   1.000
_cell.length_b   1.000
_cell.length_c   1.000
_cell.angle_alpha   90.00
_cell.angle_beta   90.00
_cell.angle_gamma   90.00
#
_symmetry.space_group_name_H-M   'P 1'
#
loop_
_entity.id
_entity.type
_entity.pdbx_description
1 polymer ?
#
loop_
_entity_poly.entity_id
_entity_poly.type
_entity_poly.pdbx_seq_one_letter_code
_entity_poly.pdbx_strand_id
1 'polypeptide(L)'
;MKIARFRADRRVAFGAVMGEEIVEIRGSIYTRFRLTDTHHLLSDVKLLPPTEPEAIWGPGLNFADHVGFASSMLGEKIPLSPDHPEPWHKGRNALTGPEDPIILPRDSDGDLHYEGEAVAVISKNCRRITPAQAGRYILGYTCGNDVS
;
A
#
# COMPACT_ATOMS: atom_id res chain seq x y z
N MET A 1 14.23 2.00 -8.12
CA MET A 1 13.46 3.04 -8.82
C MET A 1 12.13 3.23 -8.09
N LYS A 2 11.70 4.47 -7.87
CA LYS A 2 10.41 4.79 -7.24
C LYS A 2 9.39 5.12 -8.33
N ILE A 3 8.19 4.53 -8.27
CA ILE A 3 7.10 4.79 -9.21
C ILE A 3 5.96 5.48 -8.47
N ALA A 4 5.37 6.48 -9.09
CA ALA A 4 4.21 7.18 -8.58
C ALA A 4 3.08 7.13 -9.61
N ARG A 5 1.84 7.00 -9.12
CA ARG A 5 0.63 7.38 -9.86
C ARG A 5 0.29 8.80 -9.43
N PHE A 6 0.10 9.69 -10.37
CA PHE A 6 -0.11 11.10 -10.09
C PHE A 6 -1.12 11.71 -11.05
N ARG A 7 -1.68 12.85 -10.66
CA ARG A 7 -2.53 13.68 -11.50
C ARG A 7 -1.83 15.01 -11.76
N ALA A 8 -1.59 15.30 -13.04
CA ALA A 8 -1.20 16.60 -13.55
C ALA A 8 -2.40 17.17 -14.32
N ASP A 9 -2.90 18.34 -13.93
CA ASP A 9 -4.14 18.92 -14.42
C ASP A 9 -5.33 17.92 -14.38
N ARG A 10 -5.85 17.54 -15.55
CA ARG A 10 -6.97 16.61 -15.71
C ARG A 10 -6.53 15.19 -16.10
N ARG A 11 -5.23 14.92 -16.16
CA ARG A 11 -4.68 13.64 -16.63
C ARG A 11 -4.03 12.88 -15.48
N VAL A 12 -4.40 11.61 -15.36
CA VAL A 12 -3.73 10.66 -14.48
C VAL A 12 -2.66 9.92 -15.28
N ALA A 13 -1.47 9.79 -14.71
CA ALA A 13 -0.34 9.08 -15.31
C ALA A 13 0.46 8.32 -14.25
N PHE A 14 1.30 7.41 -14.73
CA PHE A 14 2.39 6.86 -13.94
C PHE A 14 3.68 7.57 -14.31
N GLY A 15 4.62 7.65 -13.37
CA GLY A 15 5.94 8.20 -13.62
C GLY A 15 7.00 7.67 -12.65
N ALA A 16 8.25 7.81 -13.04
CA ALA A 16 9.39 7.52 -12.19
C ALA A 16 9.77 8.79 -11.41
N VAL A 17 9.86 8.66 -10.08
CA VAL A 17 10.26 9.78 -9.22
C VAL A 17 11.79 9.87 -9.22
N MET A 18 12.31 11.05 -9.58
CA MET A 18 13.74 11.36 -9.70
C MET A 18 14.04 12.70 -9.02
N GLY A 19 14.49 12.65 -7.77
CA GLY A 19 14.68 13.86 -6.98
C GLY A 19 13.34 14.57 -6.74
N GLU A 20 13.25 15.82 -7.19
CA GLU A 20 12.04 16.66 -7.08
C GLU A 20 11.12 16.57 -8.30
N GLU A 21 11.44 15.71 -9.27
CA GLU A 21 10.66 15.54 -10.49
C GLU A 21 10.00 14.17 -10.60
N ILE A 22 8.95 14.11 -11.41
CA ILE A 22 8.38 12.89 -11.96
C ILE A 22 8.57 12.89 -13.48
N VAL A 23 9.23 11.86 -14.00
CA VAL A 23 9.31 11.59 -15.44
C VAL A 23 8.18 10.66 -15.83
N GLU A 24 7.28 11.11 -16.71
CA GLU A 24 6.13 10.31 -17.14
C GLU A 24 6.56 9.00 -17.80
N ILE A 25 5.80 7.96 -17.49
CA ILE A 25 5.96 6.62 -18.04
C ILE A 25 4.90 6.36 -19.11
N ARG A 26 5.35 5.80 -20.25
CA ARG A 26 4.46 5.23 -21.27
C ARG A 26 4.58 3.71 -21.27
N GLY A 27 3.45 3.04 -21.06
CA GLY A 27 3.34 1.58 -20.95
C GLY A 27 2.69 1.17 -19.65
N SER A 28 3.03 -0.02 -19.15
CA SER A 28 2.47 -0.56 -17.92
C SER A 28 3.57 -0.84 -16.90
N ILE A 29 3.37 -0.35 -15.68
CA ILE A 29 4.27 -0.59 -14.54
C ILE A 29 4.34 -2.08 -14.17
N TYR A 30 3.33 -2.86 -14.56
CA TYR A 30 3.24 -4.30 -14.29
C TYR A 30 3.97 -5.15 -15.33
N THR A 31 4.32 -4.58 -16.49
CA THR A 31 4.94 -5.33 -17.60
C THR A 31 6.15 -4.60 -18.15
N ARG A 32 5.96 -3.82 -19.23
CA ARG A 32 7.01 -3.04 -19.88
C ARG A 32 6.55 -1.61 -20.04
N PHE A 33 7.50 -0.72 -19.82
CA PHE A 33 7.29 0.70 -20.01
C PHE A 33 8.59 1.38 -20.44
N ARG A 34 8.47 2.62 -20.90
CA ARG A 34 9.59 3.52 -21.12
C ARG A 34 9.33 4.86 -20.44
N LEU A 35 10.40 5.53 -20.05
CA LEU A 35 10.34 6.95 -19.71
C LEU A 35 10.05 7.76 -20.97
N THR A 36 9.36 8.88 -20.78
CA THR A 36 9.09 9.87 -21.83
C THR A 36 9.92 11.12 -21.56
N ASP A 37 9.87 12.09 -22.48
CA ASP A 37 10.48 13.41 -22.30
C ASP A 37 9.55 14.39 -21.56
N THR A 38 8.46 13.90 -20.95
CA THR A 38 7.52 14.71 -20.18
C THR A 38 7.86 14.65 -18.70
N HIS A 39 8.15 15.81 -18.13
CA HIS A 39 8.57 16.00 -16.73
C HIS A 39 7.54 16.85 -16.00
N HIS A 40 7.37 16.58 -14.72
CA HIS A 40 6.57 17.39 -13.80
C HIS A 40 7.36 17.60 -12.51
N LEU A 41 7.31 18.79 -11.93
CA LEU A 41 7.76 18.96 -10.54
C LEU A 41 6.81 18.19 -9.62
N LEU A 42 7.34 17.54 -8.57
CA LEU A 42 6.53 16.87 -7.55
C LEU A 42 5.56 17.82 -6.87
N SER A 43 5.94 19.10 -6.72
CA SER A 43 5.12 20.16 -6.15
C SER A 43 3.89 20.51 -6.99
N ASP A 44 3.92 20.21 -8.29
CA ASP A 44 2.92 20.67 -9.25
C ASP A 44 1.87 19.59 -9.55
N VAL A 45 2.01 18.41 -8.94
CA VAL A 45 1.14 17.27 -9.18
C VAL A 45 0.49 16.77 -7.89
N LYS A 46 -0.71 16.21 -8.00
CA LYS A 46 -1.31 15.47 -6.89
C LYS A 46 -0.89 14.00 -6.97
N LEU A 47 -0.14 13.53 -5.98
CA LEU A 47 0.10 12.09 -5.81
C LEU A 47 -1.23 11.38 -5.49
N LEU A 48 -1.41 10.23 -6.13
CA LEU A 48 -2.56 9.35 -5.95
C LEU A 48 -2.11 8.06 -5.26
N PRO A 49 -3.03 7.18 -4.85
CA PRO A 49 -2.63 5.83 -4.48
C PRO A 49 -1.76 5.19 -5.57
N PRO A 50 -0.64 4.53 -5.20
CA PRO A 50 0.39 4.14 -6.16
C PRO A 50 -0.07 3.06 -7.13
N THR A 51 -1.19 2.38 -6.86
CA THR A 51 -1.82 1.40 -7.74
C THR A 51 -3.34 1.41 -7.57
N GLU A 52 -4.02 0.65 -8.43
CA GLU A 52 -5.47 0.39 -8.37
C GLU A 52 -5.66 -1.11 -8.12
N PRO A 53 -5.50 -1.59 -6.87
CA PRO A 53 -5.50 -3.01 -6.56
C PRO A 53 -6.90 -3.60 -6.70
N GLU A 54 -7.01 -4.88 -7.07
CA GLU A 54 -8.29 -5.59 -7.09
C GLU A 54 -8.73 -6.06 -5.69
N ALA A 55 -7.79 -6.26 -4.78
CA ALA A 55 -8.04 -6.63 -3.40
C ALA A 55 -6.90 -6.10 -2.51
N ILE A 56 -7.23 -5.82 -1.25
CA ILE A 56 -6.27 -5.42 -0.23
C ILE A 56 -6.39 -6.44 0.90
N TRP A 57 -5.29 -7.12 1.17
CA TRP A 57 -5.18 -8.14 2.21
C TRP A 57 -4.01 -7.78 3.11
N GLY A 58 -4.18 -7.99 4.41
CA GLY A 58 -3.11 -7.87 5.39
C GLY A 58 -3.13 -9.02 6.38
N PRO A 59 -1.97 -9.38 6.96
CA PRO A 59 -1.91 -10.29 8.11
C PRO A 59 -2.11 -9.50 9.41
N GLY A 60 -2.98 -9.97 10.29
CA GLY A 60 -3.00 -9.53 11.68
C GLY A 60 -1.73 -9.97 12.41
N LEU A 61 -1.32 -9.17 13.41
CA LEU A 61 -0.35 -9.56 14.45
C LEU A 61 0.99 -10.12 13.93
N ASN A 62 1.60 -9.40 12.98
CA ASN A 62 2.83 -9.84 12.29
C ASN A 62 4.13 -9.25 12.85
N PHE A 63 4.10 -8.66 14.05
CA PHE A 63 5.26 -8.14 14.79
C PHE A 63 5.19 -8.57 16.26
N ALA A 64 6.28 -9.11 16.80
CA ALA A 64 6.31 -9.64 18.17
C ALA A 64 5.91 -8.60 19.23
N ASP A 65 6.38 -7.36 19.08
CA ASP A 65 6.02 -6.26 19.98
C ASP A 65 4.53 -5.91 19.88
N HIS A 66 3.96 -5.96 18.67
CA HIS A 66 2.54 -5.73 18.45
C HIS A 66 1.69 -6.83 19.11
N VAL A 67 2.11 -8.10 19.01
CA VAL A 67 1.46 -9.22 19.72
C VAL A 67 1.46 -9.01 21.23
N GLY A 68 2.57 -8.55 21.80
CA GLY A 68 2.68 -8.25 23.22
C GLY A 68 1.71 -7.15 23.67
N PHE A 69 1.63 -6.07 22.90
CA PHE A 69 0.67 -4.98 23.14
C PHE A 69 -0.78 -5.46 23.05
N ALA A 70 -1.13 -6.17 21.98
CA ALA A 70 -2.48 -6.71 21.78
C ALA A 70 -2.89 -7.66 22.91
N SER A 71 -1.98 -8.54 23.34
CA SER A 71 -2.20 -9.43 24.49
C SER A 71 -2.51 -8.66 25.77
N SER A 72 -1.82 -7.55 26.01
CA SER A 72 -2.06 -6.68 27.17
C SER A 72 -3.43 -5.98 27.10
N MET A 73 -3.82 -5.50 25.92
CA MET A 73 -5.09 -4.78 25.74
C MET A 73 -6.30 -5.71 25.84
N LEU A 74 -6.19 -6.93 25.31
CA LEU A 74 -7.28 -7.91 25.28
C LEU A 74 -7.36 -8.76 26.55
N GLY A 75 -6.31 -8.75 27.39
CA GLY A 75 -6.24 -9.63 28.57
C GLY A 75 -6.09 -11.11 28.21
N GLU A 76 -5.64 -11.41 26.98
CA GLU A 76 -5.50 -12.76 26.44
C GLU A 76 -4.03 -13.05 26.11
N LYS A 77 -3.62 -14.31 26.25
CA LYS A 77 -2.26 -14.73 25.87
C LYS A 77 -2.23 -15.07 24.40
N ILE A 78 -1.85 -14.12 23.55
CA ILE A 78 -1.67 -14.35 22.12
C ILE A 78 -0.29 -14.98 21.88
N PRO A 79 -0.19 -16.07 21.09
CA PRO A 79 1.10 -16.65 20.73
C PRO A 79 1.99 -15.65 19.98
N LEU A 80 3.22 -15.45 20.45
CA LEU A 80 4.22 -14.58 19.81
C LEU A 80 4.56 -14.98 18.37
N SER A 81 4.37 -16.27 18.04
CA SER A 81 4.58 -16.83 16.72
C SER A 81 3.35 -17.69 16.39
N PRO A 82 2.35 -17.14 15.69
CA PRO A 82 1.23 -17.93 15.25
C PRO A 82 1.69 -18.96 14.19
N ASP A 83 1.07 -20.14 14.18
CA ASP A 83 1.41 -21.22 13.22
C ASP A 83 1.02 -20.88 11.77
N HIS A 84 0.14 -19.90 11.60
CA HIS A 84 -0.33 -19.40 10.31
C HIS A 84 -0.72 -17.91 10.44
N PRO A 85 -0.67 -17.13 9.35
CA PRO A 85 -1.13 -15.75 9.38
C PRO A 85 -2.64 -15.69 9.59
N GLU A 86 -3.12 -14.60 10.21
CA GLU A 86 -4.54 -14.28 10.33
C GLU A 86 -4.92 -13.23 9.27
N PRO A 87 -5.44 -13.62 8.10
CA PRO A 87 -5.69 -12.67 7.02
C PRO A 87 -6.97 -11.86 7.27
N TRP A 88 -6.90 -10.57 7.04
CA TRP A 88 -8.06 -9.69 6.90
C TRP A 88 -8.11 -9.08 5.51
N HIS A 89 -9.28 -8.56 5.13
CA HIS A 89 -9.50 -7.88 3.86
C HIS A 89 -10.06 -6.49 4.09
N LYS A 90 -9.50 -5.49 3.39
CA LYS A 90 -10.01 -4.12 3.39
C LYS A 90 -10.59 -3.78 2.03
N GLY A 91 -11.77 -3.16 2.03
CA GLY A 91 -12.44 -2.74 0.79
C GLY A 91 -11.57 -1.75 0.00
N ARG A 92 -11.56 -1.87 -1.33
CA ARG A 92 -10.81 -0.94 -2.22
C ARG A 92 -11.20 0.52 -2.04
N ASN A 93 -12.42 0.77 -1.60
CA ASN A 93 -12.95 2.10 -1.30
C ASN A 93 -12.33 2.74 -0.05
N ALA A 94 -11.56 2.00 0.74
CA ALA A 94 -10.76 2.55 1.84
C ALA A 94 -9.44 3.20 1.36
N LEU A 95 -9.06 2.98 0.11
CA LEU A 95 -7.79 3.49 -0.43
C LEU A 95 -7.86 5.01 -0.61
N THR A 96 -6.95 5.72 0.05
CA THR A 96 -6.78 7.17 -0.05
C THR A 96 -5.34 7.52 -0.43
N GLY A 97 -5.14 8.67 -1.08
CA GLY A 97 -3.84 9.09 -1.57
C GLY A 97 -2.94 9.68 -0.48
N PRO A 98 -1.66 9.91 -0.78
CA PRO A 98 -0.79 10.69 0.09
C PRO A 98 -1.41 12.08 0.36
N GLU A 99 -1.39 12.48 1.63
CA GLU A 99 -1.92 13.77 2.13
C GLU A 99 -3.43 13.96 1.96
N ASP A 100 -4.16 12.95 1.49
CA ASP A 100 -5.61 12.98 1.50
C ASP A 100 -6.13 12.74 2.93
N PRO A 101 -7.22 13.40 3.34
CA PRO A 101 -7.76 13.24 4.68
C PRO A 101 -8.35 11.84 4.87
N ILE A 102 -8.23 11.32 6.10
CA ILE A 102 -9.03 10.19 6.59
C ILE A 102 -10.37 10.76 7.06
N ILE A 103 -11.46 10.33 6.44
CA ILE A 103 -12.80 10.78 6.80
C ILE A 103 -13.40 9.81 7.80
N LEU A 104 -13.52 10.23 9.06
CA LEU A 104 -14.19 9.46 10.09
C LEU A 104 -15.71 9.50 9.86
N PRO A 105 -16.41 8.35 9.88
CA PRO A 105 -17.86 8.31 9.94
C PRO A 105 -18.37 9.06 11.16
N ARG A 106 -19.50 9.76 11.03
CA ARG A 106 -20.06 10.59 12.12
C ARG A 106 -20.46 9.76 13.34
N ASP A 107 -20.85 8.51 13.11
CA ASP A 107 -21.25 7.50 14.08
C ASP A 107 -20.08 6.66 14.62
N SER A 108 -18.84 7.05 14.29
CA SER A 108 -17.65 6.46 14.89
C SER A 108 -17.40 7.06 16.28
N ASP A 109 -18.05 6.48 17.30
CA ASP A 109 -17.94 6.90 18.70
C ASP A 109 -16.73 6.26 19.43
N GLY A 110 -16.03 5.34 18.77
CA GLY A 110 -14.90 4.60 19.32
C GLY A 110 -13.53 5.24 19.07
N ASP A 111 -12.49 4.59 19.59
CA ASP A 111 -11.10 4.97 19.36
C ASP A 111 -10.70 4.71 17.90
N LEU A 112 -10.03 5.69 17.29
CA LEU A 112 -9.44 5.56 15.96
C LEU A 112 -7.95 5.25 16.10
N HIS A 113 -7.52 4.15 15.50
CA HIS A 113 -6.13 3.73 15.53
C HIS A 113 -5.44 3.89 14.17
N TYR A 114 -4.13 4.10 14.22
CA TYR A 114 -3.25 4.09 13.07
C TYR A 114 -2.33 2.88 13.14
N GLU A 115 -2.07 2.25 11.98
CA GLU A 115 -1.22 1.07 11.88
C GLU A 115 -0.33 1.20 10.65
N GLY A 116 0.90 1.68 10.86
CA GLY A 116 1.86 1.87 9.79
C GLY A 116 2.37 0.53 9.25
N GLU A 117 2.16 0.28 7.96
CA GLU A 117 2.38 -1.03 7.33
C GLU A 117 3.33 -0.95 6.12
N ALA A 118 4.18 -1.96 5.96
CA ALA A 118 4.94 -2.19 4.74
C ALA A 118 4.09 -3.02 3.76
N VAL A 119 3.64 -2.39 2.68
CA VAL A 119 2.69 -2.98 1.74
C VAL A 119 3.41 -3.54 0.52
N ALA A 120 3.31 -4.83 0.29
CA ALA A 120 3.76 -5.46 -0.94
C ALA A 120 2.74 -5.27 -2.07
N VAL A 121 3.16 -4.71 -3.20
CA VAL A 121 2.33 -4.56 -4.39
C VAL A 121 2.55 -5.78 -5.29
N ILE A 122 1.48 -6.53 -5.59
CA ILE A 122 1.56 -7.73 -6.44
C ILE A 122 1.50 -7.34 -7.92
N SER A 123 2.45 -7.86 -8.71
CA SER A 123 2.62 -7.49 -10.13
C SER A 123 1.77 -8.29 -11.11
N LYS A 124 1.45 -9.55 -10.76
CA LYS A 124 0.74 -10.49 -11.64
C LYS A 124 0.11 -11.63 -10.83
N ASN A 125 -0.87 -12.30 -11.43
CA ASN A 125 -1.57 -13.41 -10.82
C ASN A 125 -0.62 -14.53 -10.38
N CYS A 126 -0.83 -15.02 -9.17
CA CYS A 126 -0.10 -16.13 -8.58
C CYS A 126 -1.06 -17.09 -7.86
N ARG A 127 -0.70 -18.37 -7.79
CA ARG A 127 -1.46 -19.38 -7.07
C ARG A 127 -0.53 -20.49 -6.60
N ARG A 128 -0.65 -20.90 -5.32
CA ARG A 128 0.14 -21.99 -4.71
C ARG A 128 1.65 -21.84 -4.95
N ILE A 129 2.16 -20.62 -4.77
CA ILE A 129 3.58 -20.33 -4.91
C ILE A 129 4.33 -20.67 -3.62
N THR A 130 5.62 -20.98 -3.75
CA THR A 130 6.51 -21.15 -2.60
C THR A 130 7.07 -19.80 -2.14
N PRO A 131 7.55 -19.68 -0.88
CA PRO A 131 8.21 -18.46 -0.41
C PRO A 131 9.36 -18.01 -1.30
N ALA A 132 10.18 -18.95 -1.80
CA ALA A 132 11.28 -18.65 -2.72
C ALA A 132 10.83 -18.10 -4.10
N GLN A 133 9.57 -18.31 -4.47
CA GLN A 133 8.99 -17.77 -5.72
C GLN A 133 8.36 -16.39 -5.52
N ALA A 134 8.01 -16.00 -4.28
CA ALA A 134 7.23 -14.80 -3.98
C ALA A 134 7.80 -13.53 -4.60
N GLY A 135 9.13 -13.32 -4.52
CA GLY A 135 9.79 -12.15 -5.09
C GLY A 135 9.54 -11.95 -6.60
N ARG A 136 9.23 -13.03 -7.35
CA ARG A 136 8.92 -12.95 -8.80
C ARG A 136 7.54 -12.35 -9.10
N TYR A 137 6.69 -12.23 -8.08
CA TYR A 137 5.32 -11.74 -8.17
C TYR A 137 5.13 -10.40 -7.46
N ILE A 138 6.14 -9.89 -6.75
CA ILE A 138 6.10 -8.57 -6.13
C ILE A 138 6.58 -7.54 -7.14
N LEU A 139 5.76 -6.52 -7.42
CA LEU A 139 6.14 -5.35 -8.22
C LEU A 139 7.13 -4.48 -7.45
N GLY A 140 6.84 -4.28 -6.17
CA GLY A 140 7.60 -3.44 -5.26
C GLY A 140 6.88 -3.31 -3.93
N TYR A 141 7.34 -2.37 -3.13
CA TYR A 141 6.80 -2.10 -1.80
C TYR A 141 6.44 -0.63 -1.67
N THR A 142 5.43 -0.34 -0.87
CA THR A 142 4.99 1.00 -0.51
C THR A 142 4.62 1.07 0.97
N CYS A 143 4.28 2.24 1.47
CA CYS A 143 3.76 2.42 2.81
C CYS A 143 2.23 2.37 2.78
N GLY A 144 1.63 1.78 3.81
CA GLY A 144 0.19 1.82 4.08
C GLY A 144 -0.07 2.27 5.51
N ASN A 145 -1.29 2.71 5.75
CA ASN A 145 -1.81 2.91 7.11
C ASN A 145 -3.13 2.13 7.21
N ASP A 146 -3.15 1.04 7.97
CA ASP A 146 -4.37 0.28 8.24
C ASP A 146 -5.18 0.95 9.34
N VAL A 147 -5.83 2.05 8.98
CA VAL A 147 -6.68 2.81 9.89
C VAL A 147 -7.89 1.95 10.30
N SER A 148 -8.07 1.80 11.61
CA SER A 148 -9.08 0.92 12.21
C SER A 148 -9.87 1.63 13.31
#